data_AF-A0A9D7F8K6-F1
#
_entry.id   AF-A0A9D7F8K6-F1
#
_cell.length_a   1.000
_cell.length_b   1.000
_cell.length_c   1.000
_cell.angle_alpha   90.00
_cell.angle_beta   90.00
_cell.angle_gamma   90.00
#
_symmetry.space_group_name_H-M   'P 1'
#
loop_
_entity.id
_entity.type
_entity.pdbx_description
1 polymer ?
#
loop_
_entity_poly.entity_id
_entity_poly.type
_entity_poly.pdbx_seq_one_letter_code
_entity_poly.pdbx_strand_id
1 'polypeptide(L)'
;MNAPLLARYRERIAGVLTGCDLIVITGTRPGACHAAGMTRFLNARHIRIFDDPHFAGPLGDRFRANAEKLAESGSAKIEYIAKAHLWKEDVVAAFINTGSDHPG
;
A
#
# COMPACT_ATOMS: atom_id res chain seq x y z
N MET A 1 -21.23 -9.49 -9.80
CA MET A 1 -19.84 -9.86 -9.41
C MET A 1 -18.89 -9.14 -10.35
N ASN A 2 -18.03 -8.26 -9.85
CA ASN A 2 -17.06 -7.55 -10.69
C ASN A 2 -15.92 -8.50 -11.08
N ALA A 3 -15.57 -8.50 -12.37
CA ALA A 3 -14.43 -9.28 -12.88
C ALA A 3 -13.12 -8.90 -12.15
N PRO A 4 -12.20 -9.86 -11.95
CA PRO A 4 -10.89 -9.58 -11.35
C PRO A 4 -10.17 -8.47 -12.13
N LEU A 5 -9.50 -7.56 -11.41
CA LEU A 5 -8.86 -6.37 -11.98
C LEU A 5 -7.89 -6.71 -13.12
N LEU A 6 -7.17 -7.83 -13.00
CA LEU A 6 -6.26 -8.34 -14.03
C LEU A 6 -6.98 -8.64 -15.35
N ALA A 7 -8.17 -9.25 -15.29
CA ALA A 7 -8.97 -9.53 -16.48
C ALA A 7 -9.55 -8.25 -17.08
N ARG A 8 -10.03 -7.34 -16.23
CA ARG A 8 -10.64 -6.06 -16.66
C ARG A 8 -9.65 -5.15 -17.38
N TYR A 9 -8.40 -5.13 -16.96
CA TYR A 9 -7.38 -4.22 -17.49
C TYR A 9 -6.30 -4.92 -18.31
N ARG A 10 -6.57 -6.13 -18.82
CA ARG A 10 -5.59 -6.95 -19.55
C ARG A 10 -4.89 -6.18 -20.67
N GLU A 11 -5.63 -5.40 -21.46
CA GLU A 11 -5.09 -4.60 -22.57
C GLU A 11 -4.20 -3.43 -22.12
N ARG A 12 -4.25 -3.06 -20.83
CA ARG A 12 -3.45 -1.98 -20.23
C ARG A 12 -2.29 -2.50 -19.39
N ILE A 13 -2.13 -3.82 -19.25
CA ILE A 13 -1.03 -4.43 -18.52
C ILE A 13 0.11 -4.68 -19.51
N ALA A 14 1.22 -3.95 -19.35
CA ALA A 14 2.40 -4.10 -20.21
C ALA A 14 3.16 -5.42 -19.96
N GLY A 15 3.01 -6.02 -18.77
CA GLY A 15 3.68 -7.27 -18.42
C GLY A 15 3.61 -7.58 -16.92
N VAL A 16 4.39 -8.58 -16.50
CA VAL A 16 4.55 -9.01 -15.11
C VAL A 16 6.01 -8.79 -14.70
N LEU A 17 6.23 -8.19 -13.53
CA LEU A 17 7.56 -8.02 -12.94
C LEU A 17 7.84 -9.17 -11.96
N THR A 18 9.03 -9.75 -12.03
CA THR A 18 9.49 -10.84 -11.15
C THR A 18 10.85 -10.51 -10.56
N GLY A 19 11.13 -11.00 -9.34
CA GLY A 19 12.45 -10.83 -8.70
C GLY A 19 12.74 -9.41 -8.20
N CYS A 20 11.70 -8.62 -7.89
CA CYS A 20 11.91 -7.30 -7.30
C CYS A 20 12.21 -7.43 -5.81
N ASP A 21 13.36 -6.93 -5.38
CA ASP A 21 13.68 -6.89 -3.95
C ASP A 21 12.93 -5.78 -3.20
N LEU A 22 12.50 -4.72 -3.91
CA LEU A 22 11.71 -3.62 -3.35
C LEU A 22 10.76 -3.07 -4.41
N ILE A 23 9.50 -2.91 -4.04
CA ILE A 23 8.48 -2.25 -4.87
C ILE A 23 7.92 -1.07 -4.09
N VAL A 24 8.14 0.15 -4.59
CA VAL A 24 7.55 1.37 -4.03
C VAL A 24 6.46 1.86 -4.98
N ILE A 25 5.21 1.79 -4.51
CA ILE A 25 4.04 2.25 -5.28
C ILE A 25 3.67 3.64 -4.79
N THR A 26 3.90 4.65 -5.63
CA THR A 26 3.43 6.02 -5.40
C THR A 26 2.30 6.36 -6.36
N GLY A 27 1.32 7.10 -5.86
CA GLY A 27 0.17 7.50 -6.65
C GLY A 27 -0.31 8.87 -6.22
N THR A 28 -0.65 9.71 -7.20
CA THR A 28 -1.31 10.98 -6.96
C THR A 28 -2.80 10.82 -7.18
N ARG A 29 -3.63 11.33 -6.26
CA ARG A 29 -5.08 11.42 -6.44
C ARG A 29 -5.44 12.84 -6.89
N PRO A 30 -5.73 13.08 -8.18
CA PRO A 30 -6.09 14.41 -8.67
C PRO A 30 -7.27 14.97 -7.88
N GLY A 31 -7.16 16.25 -7.50
CA GLY A 31 -8.19 16.93 -6.70
C GLY A 31 -8.12 16.67 -5.19
N ALA A 32 -7.29 15.74 -4.70
CA ALA A 32 -7.06 15.53 -3.27
C ALA A 32 -5.56 15.36 -2.94
N CYS A 33 -4.70 15.86 -3.82
CA CYS A 33 -3.24 15.75 -3.72
C CYS A 33 -2.54 16.94 -3.07
N HIS A 34 -3.28 18.00 -2.73
CA HIS A 34 -2.78 19.21 -2.07
C HIS A 34 -3.89 19.78 -1.16
N ALA A 35 -3.53 20.62 -0.20
CA ALA A 35 -4.45 21.10 0.83
C ALA A 35 -5.76 21.70 0.29
N ALA A 36 -5.68 22.63 -0.66
CA ALA A 36 -6.86 23.26 -1.25
C ALA A 36 -7.77 22.25 -2.00
N GLY A 37 -7.16 21.29 -2.70
CA GLY A 37 -7.87 20.19 -3.34
C GLY A 37 -8.60 19.33 -2.32
N MET A 38 -7.89 18.89 -1.27
CA MET A 38 -8.48 18.08 -0.20
C MET A 38 -9.66 18.80 0.45
N THR A 39 -9.53 20.09 0.76
CA THR A 39 -10.63 20.91 1.29
C THR A 39 -11.84 20.91 0.37
N ARG A 40 -11.65 21.14 -0.93
CA ARG A 40 -12.76 21.09 -1.91
C ARG A 40 -13.39 19.70 -1.97
N PHE A 41 -12.58 18.65 -1.93
CA PHE A 41 -13.01 17.26 -1.99
C PHE A 41 -13.88 16.86 -0.79
N LEU A 42 -13.49 17.27 0.42
CA LEU A 42 -14.23 17.03 1.66
C LEU A 42 -15.52 17.85 1.71
N ASN A 43 -15.44 19.15 1.37
CA ASN A 43 -16.62 20.03 1.34
C ASN A 43 -17.70 19.53 0.37
N ALA A 44 -17.31 19.05 -0.81
CA ALA A 44 -18.23 18.46 -1.78
C ALA A 44 -18.94 17.19 -1.28
N ARG A 45 -18.45 16.58 -0.18
CA ARG A 45 -19.03 15.41 0.49
C ARG A 45 -19.69 15.75 1.82
N HIS A 46 -19.79 17.04 2.15
CA HIS A 46 -20.29 17.53 3.43
C HIS A 46 -19.48 16.99 4.63
N ILE A 47 -18.20 16.71 4.44
CA ILE A 47 -17.27 16.30 5.50
C ILE A 47 -16.52 17.56 5.95
N ARG A 48 -16.51 17.84 7.26
CA ARG A 48 -15.75 18.97 7.80
C ARG A 48 -14.26 18.66 7.74
N ILE A 49 -13.45 19.67 7.50
CA ILE A 49 -11.98 19.53 7.38
C ILE A 49 -11.38 18.87 8.63
N PHE A 50 -11.89 19.20 9.83
CA PHE A 50 -11.43 18.60 11.08
C PHE A 50 -11.83 17.13 11.26
N ASP A 51 -12.82 16.65 10.50
CA ASP A 51 -13.26 15.26 10.51
C ASP A 51 -12.47 14.40 9.48
N ASP A 52 -11.42 14.95 8.85
CA ASP A 52 -10.55 14.22 7.92
C ASP A 52 -9.97 12.90 8.48
N PRO A 53 -9.55 12.79 9.76
CA PRO A 53 -9.08 11.52 10.31
C PRO A 53 -10.13 10.40 10.25
N HIS A 54 -11.42 10.73 10.39
CA HIS A 54 -12.52 9.76 10.26
C HIS A 54 -12.73 9.33 8.80
N PHE A 55 -12.36 10.17 7.84
CA PHE A 55 -12.39 9.84 6.43
C PHE A 55 -11.16 9.03 5.99
N ALA A 56 -9.95 9.48 6.35
CA ALA A 56 -8.68 8.91 5.89
C ALA A 56 -8.27 7.64 6.65
N GLY A 57 -8.54 7.57 7.96
CA GLY A 57 -8.19 6.42 8.80
C GLY A 57 -8.69 5.08 8.25
N PRO A 58 -10.00 4.94 7.96
CA PRO A 58 -10.55 3.70 7.42
C PRO A 58 -9.95 3.28 6.07
N LEU A 59 -9.44 4.22 5.27
CA LEU A 59 -8.79 3.89 3.99
C LEU A 59 -7.46 3.17 4.23
N GLY A 60 -6.66 3.66 5.20
CA GLY A 60 -5.42 3.02 5.61
C GLY A 60 -5.66 1.64 6.21
N ASP A 61 -6.67 1.51 7.06
CA ASP A 61 -7.00 0.22 7.70
C ASP A 61 -7.48 -0.82 6.68
N ARG A 62 -8.28 -0.41 5.69
CA ARG A 62 -8.68 -1.29 4.58
C ARG A 62 -7.49 -1.73 3.74
N PHE A 63 -6.51 -0.85 3.52
CA PHE A 63 -5.30 -1.20 2.78
C PHE A 63 -4.49 -2.24 3.55
N ARG A 64 -4.27 -2.02 4.85
CA ARG A 64 -3.56 -2.96 5.73
C ARG A 64 -4.26 -4.33 5.79
N ALA A 65 -5.56 -4.35 6.06
CA ALA A 65 -6.34 -5.57 6.14
C ALA A 65 -6.34 -6.36 4.83
N ASN A 66 -6.33 -5.68 3.68
CA ASN A 66 -6.20 -6.36 2.39
C ASN A 66 -4.79 -6.92 2.16
N ALA A 67 -3.75 -6.20 2.57
CA ALA A 67 -2.38 -6.69 2.49
C ALA A 67 -2.18 -7.94 3.36
N GLU A 68 -2.69 -7.92 4.60
CA GLU A 68 -2.66 -9.07 5.52
C GLU A 68 -3.33 -10.30 4.91
N LYS A 69 -4.56 -10.15 4.38
CA LYS A 69 -5.26 -11.24 3.69
C LYS A 69 -4.49 -11.81 2.50
N LEU A 70 -3.84 -10.95 1.71
CA LEU A 70 -3.03 -11.38 0.58
C LEU A 70 -1.80 -12.16 1.04
N ALA A 71 -1.15 -11.71 2.11
CA ALA A 71 0.01 -12.39 2.67
C ALA A 71 -0.35 -13.76 3.28
N GLU A 72 -1.48 -13.85 3.99
CA GLU A 72 -2.02 -15.13 4.47
C GLU A 72 -2.26 -16.11 3.32
N SER A 73 -2.84 -15.64 2.21
CA SER A 73 -3.09 -16.49 1.04
C SER A 73 -1.82 -16.91 0.28
N GLY A 74 -0.75 -16.13 0.40
CA GLY A 74 0.52 -16.33 -0.30
C GLY A 74 1.63 -16.93 0.57
N SER A 75 1.32 -17.36 1.80
CA SER A 75 2.31 -17.82 2.79
C SER A 75 3.45 -16.82 3.04
N ALA A 76 3.15 -15.52 2.98
CA ALA A 76 4.11 -14.45 3.24
C ALA A 76 3.92 -13.87 4.65
N LYS A 77 5.02 -13.46 5.30
CA LYS A 77 4.99 -12.76 6.59
C LYS A 77 5.03 -11.26 6.36
N ILE A 78 4.11 -10.52 6.99
CA ILE A 78 4.13 -9.05 7.00
C ILE A 78 4.81 -8.56 8.28
N GLU A 79 5.71 -7.59 8.12
CA GLU A 79 6.29 -6.82 9.23
C GLU A 79 5.97 -5.34 9.05
N TYR A 80 5.44 -4.71 10.09
CA TYR A 80 5.17 -3.27 10.10
C TYR A 80 6.40 -2.50 10.56
N ILE A 81 6.94 -1.64 9.69
CA ILE A 81 8.09 -0.79 9.97
C ILE A 81 7.60 0.64 10.21
N ALA A 82 7.66 1.10 11.46
CA ALA A 82 7.23 2.45 11.84
C ALA A 82 8.31 3.54 11.62
N LYS A 83 9.57 3.16 11.37
CA LYS A 83 10.69 4.09 11.27
C LYS A 83 10.86 4.58 9.84
N ALA A 84 10.85 5.91 9.65
CA ALA A 84 11.02 6.54 8.35
C ALA A 84 12.47 6.49 7.81
N HIS A 85 13.47 6.37 8.70
CA HIS A 85 14.89 6.32 8.35
C HIS A 85 15.45 4.91 8.57
N LEU A 86 14.98 3.95 7.77
CA LEU A 86 15.50 2.60 7.78
C LEU A 86 15.90 2.21 6.36
N TRP A 87 17.13 1.75 6.19
CA TRP A 87 17.59 1.23 4.92
C TRP A 87 17.10 -0.20 4.77
N LYS A 88 16.79 -0.59 3.55
CA LYS A 88 16.26 -1.93 3.29
C LYS A 88 17.29 -2.99 3.67
N GLU A 89 18.57 -2.72 3.44
CA GLU A 89 19.68 -3.59 3.77
C GLU A 89 19.71 -3.92 5.27
N ASP A 90 19.38 -2.94 6.13
CA ASP A 90 19.31 -3.14 7.58
C ASP A 90 18.15 -4.08 7.97
N VAL A 91 17.01 -3.95 7.30
CA VAL A 91 15.83 -4.82 7.51
C VAL A 91 16.15 -6.25 7.10
N VAL A 92 16.73 -6.41 5.91
CA VAL A 92 17.09 -7.73 5.38
C VAL A 92 18.17 -8.38 6.24
N ALA A 93 19.18 -7.63 6.68
CA ALA A 93 20.21 -8.13 7.58
C ALA A 93 19.63 -8.59 8.93
N ALA A 94 18.68 -7.84 9.51
CA ALA A 94 17.98 -8.26 10.73
C ALA A 94 17.17 -9.55 10.52
N PHE A 95 16.54 -9.70 9.34
CA PHE A 95 15.77 -10.90 8.99
C PHE A 95 16.66 -12.14 8.77
N ILE A 96 17.81 -11.98 8.11
CA ILE A 96 18.79 -13.06 7.90
C ILE A 96 19.41 -13.48 9.24
N ASN A 97 19.82 -12.51 10.08
CA ASN A 97 20.41 -12.79 11.39
C ASN A 97 19.43 -13.49 12.36
N THR A 98 18.12 -13.37 12.14
CA THR A 98 17.09 -14.07 12.92
C THR A 98 16.81 -15.49 12.44
N GLY A 99 17.62 -16.02 11.50
CA GLY A 99 17.71 -17.44 11.18
C GLY A 99 16.91 -17.90 9.95
N SER A 100 16.57 -16.99 9.04
CA SER A 100 15.92 -17.35 7.77
C SER A 100 16.97 -17.53 6.67
N ASP A 101 17.36 -18.78 6.43
CA ASP A 101 18.22 -19.16 5.32
C ASP A 101 17.35 -19.35 4.07
N HIS A 102 17.17 -18.28 3.29
CA HIS A 102 16.48 -18.31 2.01
C HIS A 102 17.47 -17.90 0.91
N PRO A 103 18.00 -18.86 0.13
CA PRO A 103 18.82 -18.55 -1.03
C PRO A 103 17.94 -17.86 -2.10
N GLY A 104 18.47 -16.76 -2.65
CA GLY A 104 17.82 -15.94 -3.68
C GLY A 104 17.77 -16.59 -5.06
#